data_AF-A0A8P4GBZ8-F1
#
_entry.id   AF-A0A8P4GBZ8-F1
#
_cell.length_a   1.000
_cell.length_b   1.000
_cell.length_c   1.000
_cell.angle_alpha   90.00
_cell.angle_beta   90.00
_cell.angle_gamma   90.00
#
_symmetry.space_group_name_H-M   'P 1'
#
loop_
_entity.id
_entity.type
_entity.pdbx_description
1 polymer ?
#
loop_
_entity_poly.entity_id
_entity_poly.type
_entity_poly.pdbx_seq_one_letter_code
_entity_poly.pdbx_strand_id
1 'polypeptide(L)'
;MVRSKDLSEAFRKKIVAAYESGKGFKKISKKIRKIVYKWRTFKTTASMPRSGHPSKFTPRADRKMLKEVPKTPKMHQFGEIQQ
;
A
#
# COMPACT_ATOMS: atom_id res chain seq x y z
N MET A 1 -4.71 13.91 11.05
CA MET A 1 -3.80 13.00 11.79
C MET A 1 -4.13 11.54 11.46
N VAL A 2 -3.14 10.76 11.03
CA VAL A 2 -3.28 9.29 10.92
C VAL A 2 -3.45 8.73 12.33
N ARG A 3 -4.66 8.24 12.67
CA ARG A 3 -4.85 7.48 13.91
C ARG A 3 -4.23 6.10 13.74
N SER A 4 -2.97 5.93 14.13
CA SER A 4 -2.32 4.63 14.09
C SER A 4 -2.73 3.79 15.32
N LYS A 5 -3.66 2.85 15.13
CA LYS A 5 -3.97 1.77 16.09
C LYS A 5 -2.97 0.60 16.00
N ASP A 6 -1.92 0.82 15.24
CA ASP A 6 -0.96 -0.15 14.77
C ASP A 6 0.19 -0.30 15.77
N LEU A 7 0.59 -1.55 16.01
CA LEU A 7 1.76 -1.83 16.86
C LEU A 7 3.02 -1.31 16.18
N SER A 8 3.98 -0.85 16.99
CA SER A 8 5.28 -0.37 16.50
C SER A 8 6.00 -1.45 15.70
N GLU A 9 6.77 -1.02 14.70
CA GLU A 9 7.48 -1.94 13.81
C GLU A 9 8.46 -2.83 14.58
N ALA A 10 9.18 -2.26 15.55
CA ALA A 10 10.09 -2.98 16.42
C ALA A 10 9.39 -4.12 17.17
N PHE A 11 8.17 -3.88 17.66
CA PHE A 11 7.39 -4.89 18.36
C PHE A 11 6.95 -6.02 17.41
N ARG A 12 6.57 -5.69 16.16
CA ARG A 12 6.25 -6.69 15.13
C ARG A 12 7.46 -7.57 14.78
N LYS A 13 8.66 -6.98 14.66
CA LYS A 13 9.90 -7.72 14.41
C LYS A 13 10.21 -8.70 15.55
N LYS A 14 10.06 -8.27 16.80
CA LYS A 14 10.21 -9.15 17.98
C LYS A 14 9.24 -10.33 17.96
N ILE A 15 7.99 -10.10 17.52
CA ILE A 15 6.99 -11.16 17.35
C ILE A 15 7.44 -12.20 16.31
N VAL A 16 7.96 -11.76 15.16
CA VAL A 16 8.42 -12.67 14.10
C VAL A 16 9.62 -13.48 14.59
N ALA A 17 10.61 -12.84 15.21
CA ALA A 17 11.77 -13.53 15.76
C ALA A 17 11.37 -14.58 16.83
N ALA A 18 10.40 -14.25 17.69
CA ALA A 18 9.86 -15.20 18.66
C ALA A 18 9.14 -16.40 18.01
N TYR A 19 8.47 -16.18 16.87
CA TYR A 19 7.83 -17.26 16.11
C TYR A 19 8.88 -18.17 15.44
N GLU A 20 9.90 -17.58 14.82
CA GLU A 20 11.01 -18.30 14.20
C GLU A 20 11.81 -19.12 15.22
N SER A 21 11.92 -18.65 16.46
CA SER A 21 12.52 -19.41 17.57
C SER A 21 11.67 -20.59 18.07
N GLY A 22 10.61 -20.98 17.35
CA GLY A 22 9.77 -22.14 17.67
C GLY A 22 8.70 -21.89 18.75
N LYS A 23 8.45 -20.64 19.18
CA LYS A 23 7.32 -20.35 20.07
C LYS A 23 6.02 -20.46 19.27
N GLY A 24 5.38 -21.62 19.38
CA GLY A 24 4.18 -21.96 18.60
C GLY A 24 2.96 -21.08 18.88
N PHE A 25 2.02 -21.07 17.94
CA PHE A 25 0.82 -20.24 17.96
C PHE A 25 -0.08 -20.43 19.19
N LYS A 26 -0.06 -21.60 19.85
CA LYS A 26 -0.90 -21.88 21.03
C LYS A 26 -0.66 -20.89 22.16
N LYS A 27 0.58 -20.50 22.41
CA LYS A 27 0.96 -19.54 23.46
C LYS A 27 0.76 -18.07 23.04
N ILE A 28 0.38 -17.84 21.79
CA ILE A 28 0.31 -16.52 21.16
C ILE A 28 -1.16 -16.08 21.03
N SER A 29 -1.43 -14.85 21.47
CA SER A 29 -2.77 -14.25 21.39
C SER A 29 -3.25 -14.03 19.95
N LYS A 30 -4.57 -13.97 19.75
CA LYS A 30 -5.21 -13.82 18.42
C LYS A 30 -4.70 -12.61 17.62
N LYS A 31 -4.41 -11.48 18.30
CA LYS A 31 -3.90 -10.26 17.67
C LYS A 31 -2.48 -10.44 17.12
N ILE A 32 -1.64 -11.17 17.84
CA ILE A 32 -0.24 -11.44 17.46
C ILE A 32 -0.19 -12.47 16.31
N ARG A 33 -1.08 -13.48 16.31
CA ARG A 33 -1.18 -14.44 15.19
C ARG A 33 -1.42 -13.77 13.84
N LYS A 34 -2.25 -12.71 13.79
CA LYS A 34 -2.51 -11.94 12.56
C LYS A 34 -1.24 -11.32 11.96
N ILE A 35 -0.28 -10.92 12.80
CA ILE A 35 1.01 -10.38 12.34
C ILE A 35 1.83 -11.47 11.68
N VAL A 36 1.92 -12.65 12.32
CA VAL A 36 2.66 -13.79 11.78
C VAL A 36 2.04 -14.31 10.48
N TYR A 37 0.70 -14.36 10.39
CA TYR A 37 0.03 -14.74 9.14
C TYR A 37 0.34 -13.75 8.00
N LYS A 38 0.24 -12.45 8.25
CA LYS A 38 0.63 -11.43 7.26
C LYS A 38 2.10 -11.57 6.86
N TRP A 39 2.99 -11.80 7.81
CA TRP A 39 4.41 -12.01 7.51
C TRP A 39 4.63 -13.28 6.66
N ARG A 40 3.93 -14.39 6.93
CA ARG A 40 4.05 -15.60 6.08
C ARG A 40 3.64 -15.33 4.63
N THR A 41 2.60 -14.51 4.41
CA THR A 41 2.08 -14.19 3.08
C THR A 41 2.90 -13.13 2.35
N PHE A 42 3.23 -12.02 3.01
CA PHE A 42 3.84 -10.84 2.38
C PHE A 42 5.33 -10.68 2.67
N LYS A 43 5.90 -11.57 3.51
CA LYS A 43 7.31 -11.56 3.96
C LYS A 43 7.79 -10.22 4.55
N THR A 44 6.84 -9.42 5.04
CA THR A 44 7.07 -8.05 5.51
C THR A 44 6.42 -7.85 6.88
N THR A 45 7.13 -7.16 7.78
CA THR A 45 6.60 -6.78 9.11
C THR A 45 5.96 -5.39 9.15
N ALA A 46 6.29 -4.55 8.17
CA ALA A 46 5.71 -3.22 8.00
C ALA A 46 4.21 -3.29 7.68
N SER A 47 3.45 -2.29 8.14
CA SER A 47 2.06 -2.12 7.71
C SER A 47 2.05 -1.54 6.31
N MET A 48 1.53 -2.29 5.34
CA MET A 48 1.29 -1.73 4.01
C MET A 48 0.21 -0.65 4.08
N PRO A 49 0.34 0.42 3.28
CA PRO A 49 -0.74 1.37 3.13
C PRO A 49 -1.99 0.64 2.63
N ARG A 50 -3.16 1.17 3.02
CA ARG A 50 -4.41 0.64 2.52
C ARG A 50 -4.48 0.93 1.02
N SER A 51 -4.95 -0.04 0.24
CA SER A 51 -5.30 0.24 -1.15
C SER A 51 -6.32 1.38 -1.18
N GLY A 52 -6.02 2.42 -1.96
CA GLY A 52 -6.90 3.56 -2.15
C GLY A 52 -8.06 3.24 -3.10
N HIS A 53 -8.87 4.25 -3.35
CA HIS A 53 -9.88 4.15 -4.41
C HIS A 53 -9.16 4.12 -5.78
N PRO A 54 -9.57 3.26 -6.72
CA PRO A 54 -9.03 3.26 -8.07
C PRO A 54 -9.11 4.65 -8.71
N SER A 55 -8.07 5.07 -9.43
CA SER A 55 -8.11 6.33 -10.17
C SER A 55 -9.20 6.29 -11.25
N LYS A 56 -9.83 7.44 -11.52
CA LYS A 56 -10.74 7.62 -12.66
C LYS A 56 -10.02 7.41 -13.99
N PHE A 57 -8.76 7.86 -14.04
CA PHE A 57 -7.87 7.63 -15.17
C PHE A 57 -7.21 6.27 -15.03
N THR A 58 -7.54 5.37 -15.95
CA THR A 58 -6.88 4.07 -16.05
C THR A 58 -5.67 4.19 -16.98
N PRO A 59 -4.63 3.34 -16.83
CA PRO A 59 -3.48 3.35 -17.75
C PRO A 59 -3.88 3.20 -19.22
N ARG A 60 -5.00 2.52 -19.49
CA ARG A 60 -5.57 2.39 -20.84
C ARG A 60 -6.17 3.70 -21.33
N ALA A 61 -6.91 4.42 -20.49
CA ALA A 61 -7.47 5.73 -20.81
C ALA A 61 -6.34 6.74 -21.06
N ASP A 62 -5.32 6.76 -20.21
CA ASP A 62 -4.15 7.63 -20.38
C ASP A 62 -3.44 7.37 -21.70
N ARG A 63 -3.21 6.08 -22.03
CA ARG A 63 -2.61 5.70 -23.31
C ARG A 63 -3.47 6.10 -24.50
N LYS A 64 -4.81 6.09 -24.37
CA LYS A 64 -5.72 6.51 -25.43
C LYS A 64 -5.65 8.04 -25.61
N MET A 65 -5.68 8.78 -24.51
CA MET A 65 -5.55 10.25 -24.53
C MET A 65 -4.22 10.67 -25.16
N LEU A 66 -3.09 10.10 -24.74
CA LEU A 66 -1.76 10.42 -25.30
C LEU A 66 -1.67 10.14 -26.81
N LYS A 67 -2.45 9.18 -27.34
CA LYS A 67 -2.51 8.91 -28.78
C LYS A 67 -3.44 9.86 -29.54
N GLU A 68 -4.41 10.46 -28.86
CA GLU A 68 -5.38 11.39 -29.45
C GLU A 68 -4.87 12.84 -29.44
N VAL A 69 -4.15 13.25 -28.39
CA VAL A 69 -3.52 14.59 -28.26
C VAL A 69 -2.75 15.03 -29.53
N PRO A 70 -1.83 14.24 -30.13
CA PRO A 70 -1.13 14.66 -31.34
C PRO A 70 -2.02 14.67 -32.60
N LYS A 71 -3.16 13.97 -32.60
CA LYS A 71 -4.09 13.92 -33.72
C LYS A 71 -5.04 15.12 -33.73
N THR A 72 -5.36 15.66 -32.56
CA THR A 72 -6.21 16.83 -32.39
C THR A 72 -5.48 17.87 -31.53
N PRO A 73 -4.50 18.61 -32.10
CA PRO A 73 -3.72 19.60 -31.34
C PRO A 73 -4.56 20.78 -30.82
N LYS A 74 -5.85 20.86 -31.14
CA LYS A 74 -6.76 21.95 -30.78
C LYS A 74 -7.61 21.69 -29.53
N MET A 75 -7.26 20.74 -28.67
CA MET A 75 -7.95 20.58 -27.38
C MET A 75 -7.26 21.41 -26.30
N HIS A 76 -7.72 22.66 -26.20
CA HIS A 76 -7.59 23.61 -25.09
C HIS A 76 -6.19 23.86 -24.50
N GLN A 77 -5.65 25.05 -24.80
CA GLN A 77 -4.67 25.73 -23.96
C GLN A 77 -5.27 25.87 -22.55
N PHE A 78 -4.93 24.94 -21.65
CA PHE A 78 -5.14 25.18 -20.22
C PHE A 78 -4.16 26.27 -19.83
N GLY A 79 -4.73 27.41 -19.39
CA GLY A 79 -4.06 28.69 -19.29
C GLY A 79 -2.66 28.63 -18.68
N GLU A 80 -1.79 29.41 -19.30
CA GLU A 80 -0.52 29.85 -18.74
C GLU A 80 -0.74 30.22 -17.26
N ILE A 81 -0.23 29.38 -16.36
CA ILE A 81 -0.05 29.76 -14.97
C ILE A 81 1.10 30.76 -15.00
N GLN A 82 0.76 32.05 -14.93
CA GLN A 82 1.74 33.12 -14.71
C GLN A 82 2.49 32.87 -13.40
N GLN A 83 3.76 33.29 -13.40
CA GLN A 83 4.76 33.11 -12.35
C GLN A 83 4.35 33.70 -11.01
#